data_AF-A0A535AFN2-F1
#
_entry.id   AF-A0A535AFN2-F1
#
_cell.length_a   1.000
_cell.length_b   1.000
_cell.length_c   1.000
_cell.angle_alpha   90.00
_cell.angle_beta   90.00
_cell.angle_gamma   90.00
#
_symmetry.space_group_name_H-M   'P 1'
#
loop_
_entity.id
_entity.type
_entity.pdbx_description
1 polymer ?
#
loop_
_entity_poly.entity_id
_entity_poly.type
_entity_poly.pdbx_seq_one_letter_code
_entity_poly.pdbx_strand_id
1 'polypeptide(L)'
;MPDALFERDGARFVPSELCRGPWSPEAQHGGPPAALLARSAERFEGGEEMQVARLTVELLRPVPLVPLTVAARWARPGRKV
;
A
#
# COMPACT_ATOMS: atom_id res chain seq x y z
N MET A 1 -0.23 21.61 4.28
CA MET A 1 0.43 20.37 3.81
C MET A 1 -0.51 19.22 4.12
N PRO A 2 -0.59 18.16 3.30
CA PRO A 2 -1.38 16.99 3.64
C PRO A 2 -0.84 16.32 4.92
N ASP A 3 -1.72 15.70 5.70
CA ASP A 3 -1.33 15.03 6.97
C ASP A 3 -1.00 13.54 6.78
N ALA A 4 -1.37 12.96 5.63
CA ALA A 4 -1.20 11.53 5.35
C ALA A 4 -0.83 11.26 3.89
N LEU A 5 -0.18 10.12 3.65
CA LEU A 5 0.08 9.61 2.29
C LEU A 5 -1.22 9.29 1.54
N PHE A 6 -2.18 8.67 2.21
CA PHE A 6 -3.47 8.32 1.62
C PHE A 6 -4.62 8.67 2.55
N GLU A 7 -5.68 9.20 1.98
CA GLU A 7 -7.00 9.25 2.60
C GLU A 7 -7.84 8.06 2.15
N ARG A 8 -8.66 7.50 3.03
CA ARG A 8 -9.54 6.38 2.68
C ARG A 8 -10.92 6.90 2.29
N ASP A 9 -11.32 6.64 1.06
CA ASP A 9 -12.65 6.94 0.53
C ASP A 9 -13.36 5.61 0.20
N GLY A 10 -14.20 5.16 1.14
CA GLY A 10 -14.85 3.85 1.05
C GLY A 10 -13.84 2.70 0.90
N ALA A 11 -13.84 2.04 -0.26
CA ALA A 11 -12.91 0.96 -0.61
C ALA A 11 -11.63 1.45 -1.32
N ARG A 12 -11.52 2.74 -1.61
CA ARG A 12 -10.40 3.34 -2.34
C ARG A 12 -9.48 4.10 -1.39
N PHE A 13 -8.24 4.26 -1.83
CA PHE A 13 -7.21 5.06 -1.18
C PHE A 13 -6.82 6.21 -2.12
N VAL A 14 -7.13 7.43 -1.72
CA VAL A 14 -6.84 8.65 -2.47
C VAL A 14 -5.43 9.12 -2.09
N PRO A 15 -4.46 9.10 -3.01
CA PRO A 15 -3.10 9.55 -2.70
C PRO A 15 -3.06 11.07 -2.55
N SER A 16 -2.25 11.55 -1.62
CA SER A 16 -1.90 12.97 -1.51
C SER A 16 -0.62 13.28 -2.28
N GLU A 17 -0.28 14.56 -2.35
CA GLU A 17 0.97 15.06 -2.94
C GLU A 17 2.23 14.49 -2.28
N LEU A 18 2.15 14.02 -1.03
CA LEU A 18 3.26 13.37 -0.34
C LEU A 18 3.70 12.05 -1.01
N CYS A 19 2.83 11.47 -1.84
CA CYS A 19 3.14 10.26 -2.57
C CYS A 19 4.00 10.50 -3.81
N ARG A 20 4.06 11.74 -4.32
CA ARG A 20 4.74 12.09 -5.58
C ARG A 20 6.23 11.80 -5.53
N GLY A 21 6.74 11.13 -6.57
CA GLY A 21 8.18 10.90 -6.72
C GLY A 21 8.89 12.01 -7.49
N PRO A 22 10.24 12.09 -7.40
CA PRO A 22 11.02 13.14 -8.06
C PRO A 22 11.11 12.97 -9.59
N TRP A 23 10.74 11.81 -10.12
CA TRP A 23 10.95 11.46 -11.54
C TRP A 23 9.76 11.78 -12.45
N SER A 24 8.55 11.85 -11.90
CA SER A 24 7.37 12.22 -12.67
C SER A 24 6.30 12.84 -11.77
N PRO A 25 5.66 13.94 -12.20
CA PRO A 25 4.57 14.56 -11.48
C PRO A 25 3.29 13.70 -11.45
N GLU A 26 3.19 12.66 -12.27
CA GLU A 26 1.99 11.84 -12.37
C GLU A 26 2.13 10.50 -11.63
N ALA A 27 3.32 10.22 -11.07
CA ALA A 27 3.66 8.95 -10.46
C ALA A 27 4.09 9.10 -9.00
N GLN A 28 3.75 8.07 -8.23
CA GLN A 28 4.20 7.93 -6.86
C GLN A 28 5.66 7.44 -6.81
N HIS A 29 6.40 7.81 -5.77
CA HIS A 29 7.61 7.07 -5.41
C HIS A 29 7.26 5.72 -4.79
N GLY A 30 8.25 4.84 -4.60
CA GLY A 30 8.02 3.46 -4.16
C GLY A 30 7.52 3.32 -2.72
N GLY A 31 7.79 4.30 -1.85
CA GLY A 31 7.42 4.25 -0.43
C GLY A 31 5.92 4.14 -0.17
N PRO A 32 5.08 5.04 -0.72
CA PRO A 32 3.64 5.04 -0.52
C PRO A 32 2.93 3.75 -0.92
N PRO A 33 3.09 3.19 -2.14
CA PRO A 33 2.46 1.92 -2.47
C PRO A 33 2.97 0.78 -1.57
N ALA A 34 4.25 0.77 -1.18
CA ALA A 34 4.77 -0.22 -0.24
C ALA A 34 4.12 -0.10 1.16
N ALA A 35 3.97 1.12 1.68
CA ALA A 35 3.30 1.38 2.96
C ALA A 35 1.81 1.00 2.92
N LEU A 36 1.12 1.28 1.81
CA LEU A 36 -0.27 0.89 1.61
C LEU A 36 -0.42 -0.64 1.58
N LEU A 37 0.49 -1.35 0.92
CA LEU A 37 0.51 -2.82 0.88
C LEU A 37 0.81 -3.41 2.27
N ALA A 38 1.81 -2.89 2.99
CA ALA A 38 2.15 -3.33 4.34
C ALA A 38 0.95 -3.19 5.29
N ARG A 39 0.35 -2.00 5.35
CA ARG A 39 -0.85 -1.73 6.16
C ARG A 39 -2.01 -2.65 5.79
N SER A 40 -2.17 -2.96 4.50
CA SER A 40 -3.24 -3.84 4.04
C SER A 40 -3.01 -5.28 4.48
N ALA A 41 -1.75 -5.76 4.48
CA ALA A 41 -1.40 -7.07 5.01
C ALA A 41 -1.62 -7.17 6.53
N GLU A 42 -1.23 -6.15 7.29
CA GLU A 42 -1.43 -6.10 8.75
C GLU A 42 -2.91 -6.06 9.17
N ARG A 43 -3.81 -5.66 8.27
CA ARG A 43 -5.26 -5.59 8.51
C ARG A 43 -6.06 -6.68 7.82
N PHE A 44 -5.39 -7.61 7.14
CA PHE A 44 -6.05 -8.71 6.44
C PHE A 44 -6.23 -9.89 7.39
N GLU A 45 -7.49 -10.24 7.70
CA GLU A 45 -7.94 -11.47 8.37
C GLU A 45 -6.95 -12.10 9.38
N GLY A 46 -6.81 -11.51 10.58
CA GLY A 46 -5.89 -11.98 11.62
C GLY A 46 -4.46 -11.45 11.52
N GLY A 47 -4.17 -10.59 10.53
CA GLY A 47 -2.90 -9.88 10.39
C GLY A 47 -2.52 -9.02 11.59
N GLU A 48 -3.49 -8.56 12.37
CA GLU A 48 -3.30 -7.71 13.55
C GLU A 48 -2.62 -8.43 14.73
N GLU A 49 -2.63 -9.76 14.75
CA GLU A 49 -1.92 -10.60 15.71
C GLU A 49 -0.49 -10.92 15.27
N MET A 50 -0.08 -10.45 14.09
CA MET A 50 1.20 -10.74 13.46
C MET A 50 1.99 -9.47 13.19
N GLN A 51 3.28 -9.63 12.88
CA GLN A 51 4.11 -8.54 12.38
C GLN A 51 4.70 -8.90 11.02
N VAL A 52 4.72 -7.92 10.11
CA VAL A 52 5.31 -8.08 8.79
C VAL A 52 6.83 -8.20 8.93
N ALA A 53 7.35 -9.42 8.79
CA ALA A 53 8.79 -9.67 8.88
C ALA A 53 9.56 -9.31 7.61
N ARG A 54 8.92 -9.47 6.43
CA ARG A 54 9.50 -9.14 5.12
C ARG A 54 8.40 -8.83 4.12
N LEU A 55 8.57 -7.74 3.38
CA LEU A 55 7.72 -7.37 2.26
C LEU A 55 8.56 -7.33 0.98
N THR A 56 8.11 -8.06 -0.05
CA THR A 56 8.65 -7.94 -1.41
C THR A 56 7.60 -7.24 -2.25
N VAL A 57 7.97 -6.15 -2.92
CA VAL A 57 7.08 -5.36 -3.78
C VAL A 57 7.64 -5.34 -5.19
N GLU A 58 6.81 -5.73 -6.15
CA GLU A 58 7.11 -5.64 -7.58
C GLU A 58 6.26 -4.55 -8.21
N LEU A 59 6.90 -3.48 -8.67
CA LEU A 59 6.23 -2.38 -9.38
C LEU A 59 6.30 -2.63 -10.89
N LEU A 60 5.24 -3.23 -11.44
CA LEU A 60 5.20 -3.61 -12.86
C LEU A 60 5.09 -2.40 -13.81
N ARG A 61 4.59 -1.26 -13.30
CA ARG A 61 4.41 0.01 -14.00
C ARG A 61 4.50 1.17 -12.99
N PRO A 62 4.71 2.42 -13.43
CA PRO A 62 4.59 3.58 -12.55
C PRO A 62 3.23 3.60 -11.84
N VAL A 63 3.23 3.81 -10.53
CA VAL A 63 1.99 3.87 -9.74
C VAL A 63 1.42 5.29 -9.86
N PRO A 64 0.18 5.48 -10.35
CA PRO A 64 -0.35 6.81 -10.61
C PRO A 64 -0.80 7.55 -9.34
N LEU A 65 -0.83 8.88 -9.39
CA LEU A 65 -1.46 9.75 -8.39
C LEU A 65 -2.98 9.86 -8.60
N VAL A 66 -3.68 8.72 -8.59
CA VAL A 66 -5.15 8.65 -8.66
C VAL A 66 -5.67 7.66 -7.61
N PRO A 67 -6.97 7.65 -7.27
CA PRO A 67 -7.52 6.71 -6.29
C PRO A 67 -7.18 5.25 -6.63
N LEU A 68 -6.65 4.52 -5.65
CA LEU A 68 -6.22 3.12 -5.78
C LEU A 68 -7.15 2.19 -5.02
N THR A 69 -7.26 0.95 -5.49
CA THR A 69 -7.85 -0.17 -4.74
C THR A 69 -6.79 -1.17 -4.35
N VAL A 70 -6.94 -1.81 -3.19
CA VAL A 70 -6.05 -2.88 -2.73
C VAL A 70 -6.85 -4.16 -2.58
N ALA A 71 -6.28 -5.27 -3.04
CA ALA A 71 -6.82 -6.60 -2.83
C ALA A 71 -5.76 -7.48 -2.16
N ALA A 72 -6.20 -8.33 -1.24
CA ALA A 72 -5.34 -9.26 -0.52
C ALA A 72 -6.01 -10.64 -0.47
N ARG A 73 -5.17 -11.68 -0.42
CA ARG A 73 -5.59 -13.07 -0.23
C ARG A 73 -4.49 -13.83 0.48
N TRP A 74 -4.85 -14.83 1.28
CA TRP A 74 -3.87 -15.78 1.78
C TRP A 74 -3.29 -16.60 0.62
N ALA A 75 -1.98 -16.55 0.45
CA ALA A 75 -1.28 -17.47 -0.45
C ALA A 75 -1.12 -18.85 0.20
N ARG A 76 -0.86 -18.87 1.53
CA ARG A 76 -0.73 -20.07 2.36
C ARG A 76 -1.27 -19.75 3.77
N PRO A 77 -2.49 -20.18 4.12
CA PRO A 77 -3.02 -19.99 5.46
C PRO A 77 -2.36 -21.00 6.42
N GLY A 78 -1.57 -20.53 7.38
CA GLY A 78 -0.89 -21.41 8.34
C GLY A 78 -0.25 -20.63 9.49
N ARG A 79 -0.21 -21.25 10.68
CA ARG A 79 0.30 -20.64 11.92
C ARG A 79 1.84 -20.51 11.98
N LYS A 80 2.54 -20.98 10.95
CA LYS A 80 3.99 -20.90 10.77
C LYS A 80 4.29 -20.61 9.30
N VAL A 81 5.15 -19.63 9.05
CA VAL A 81 5.76 -19.34 7.74
C VAL A 81 7.01 -20.19 7.57
#